data_AF-A0A520M0N1-F1
#
_entry.id   AF-A0A520M0N1-F1
#
_cell.length_a   1.000
_cell.length_b   1.000
_cell.length_c   1.000
_cell.angle_alpha   90.00
_cell.angle_beta   90.00
_cell.angle_gamma   90.00
#
_symmetry.space_group_name_H-M   'P 1'
#
loop_
_entity.id
_entity.type
_entity.pdbx_description
1 polymer ?
#
loop_
_entity_poly.entity_id
_entity_poly.type
_entity_poly.pdbx_seq_one_letter_code
_entity_poly.pdbx_strand_id
1 'polypeptide(L)' 'MTEFFQMGGYAIYVWPAYLVTAVALVVTLVAPLRRRARIIRELSTIAAQRDNQQPK' A
#
# COMPACT_ATOMS: atom_id res chain seq x y z
N MET A 1 3.14 -21.51 26.88
CA MET A 1 2.90 -20.50 25.81
C MET A 1 4.18 -19.94 25.20
N THR A 2 5.32 -19.94 25.91
CA THR A 2 6.62 -19.42 25.41
C THR A 2 7.42 -20.46 24.61
N GLU A 3 7.13 -21.75 24.74
CA GLU A 3 7.81 -22.84 23.99
C GLU A 3 7.65 -22.72 22.47
N PHE A 4 6.52 -22.26 21.96
CA PHE A 4 6.33 -22.03 20.51
C PHE A 4 7.24 -20.93 19.94
N PHE A 5 7.66 -19.98 20.77
CA PHE A 5 8.63 -18.94 20.41
C PHE A 5 10.08 -19.35 20.70
N GLN A 6 10.28 -20.31 21.61
CA GLN A 6 11.59 -20.73 22.11
C GLN A 6 12.00 -22.15 21.67
N MET A 7 11.42 -22.71 20.60
CA MET A 7 11.98 -23.88 19.91
C MET A 7 13.26 -23.51 19.13
N GLY A 8 14.33 -23.13 19.84
CA GLY A 8 15.74 -23.29 19.47
C GLY A 8 16.26 -22.76 18.12
N GLY A 9 15.47 -22.03 17.32
CA GLY A 9 15.88 -21.54 15.99
C GLY A 9 14.86 -21.76 14.86
N TYR A 10 13.82 -22.59 15.05
CA TYR A 10 12.86 -22.88 13.98
C TYR A 10 11.93 -21.71 13.65
N ALA A 11 11.58 -20.91 14.67
CA ALA A 11 10.75 -19.72 14.50
C ALA A 11 11.36 -18.75 13.46
N ILE A 12 12.68 -18.62 13.43
CA ILE A 12 13.40 -17.71 12.51
C ILE A 12 13.18 -18.07 11.03
N TYR A 13 12.81 -19.31 10.71
CA TYR A 13 12.51 -19.76 9.35
C TYR A 13 11.05 -19.51 8.96
N VAL A 14 10.13 -19.49 9.92
CA VAL A 14 8.69 -19.35 9.67
C VAL A 14 8.26 -17.88 9.65
N TRP A 15 8.85 -17.06 10.54
CA TRP A 15 8.57 -15.61 10.62
C TRP A 15 8.76 -14.85 9.30
N PRO A 16 9.81 -15.10 8.49
CA PRO A 16 9.97 -14.44 7.20
C PRO A 16 8.82 -14.76 6.23
N ALA A 17 8.28 -15.98 6.23
CA ALA A 17 7.16 -16.34 5.36
C ALA A 17 5.90 -15.54 5.73
N TYR A 18 5.61 -15.40 7.03
CA TYR A 18 4.53 -14.53 7.51
C TYR A 18 4.80 -13.06 7.20
N LEU A 19 6.04 -12.58 7.35
CA LEU A 19 6.44 -11.22 7.04
C LEU A 19 6.24 -10.90 5.55
N VAL A 20 6.71 -11.78 4.66
CA VAL A 20 6.53 -11.66 3.20
C VAL A 20 5.05 -11.64 2.85
N THR A 21 4.26 -12.50 3.46
CA THR A 21 2.80 -12.54 3.22
C THR A 21 2.12 -11.26 3.69
N ALA A 22 2.45 -10.78 4.89
CA ALA A 22 1.93 -9.53 5.43
C ALA A 22 2.33 -8.33 4.55
N VAL A 23 3.59 -8.27 4.12
CA VAL A 23 4.08 -7.23 3.20
C VAL A 23 3.37 -7.30 1.86
N ALA A 24 3.20 -8.50 1.27
CA ALA A 24 2.47 -8.68 0.02
C ALA A 24 1.02 -8.22 0.14
N LEU A 25 0.36 -8.51 1.27
CA LEU A 25 -1.01 -8.09 1.56
C LEU A 25 -1.09 -6.57 1.69
N VAL A 26 -0.16 -5.95 2.42
CA VAL A 26 -0.03 -4.49 2.53
C VAL A 26 0.21 -3.85 1.16
N VAL A 27 1.14 -4.37 0.35
CA VAL A 27 1.42 -3.85 -1.00
C VAL A 27 0.18 -3.97 -1.88
N THR A 28 -0.54 -5.10 -1.82
CA THR A 28 -1.75 -5.34 -2.61
C THR A 28 -2.89 -4.41 -2.20
N LEU A 29 -3.00 -4.05 -0.92
CA LEU A 29 -3.96 -3.05 -0.43
C LEU A 29 -3.52 -1.62 -0.75
N VAL A 30 -2.24 -1.29 -0.58
CA VAL A 30 -1.71 0.07 -0.76
C VAL A 30 -1.58 0.44 -2.24
N ALA A 31 -1.31 -0.51 -3.13
CA ALA A 31 -1.21 -0.29 -4.56
C ALA A 31 -2.47 0.37 -5.18
N PRO A 32 -3.70 -0.13 -4.97
CA PRO A 32 -4.91 0.50 -5.49
C PRO A 32 -5.19 1.86 -4.83
N LEU A 33 -4.91 2.03 -3.53
CA LEU A 33 -5.04 3.34 -2.87
C LEU A 33 -4.09 4.38 -3.49
N ARG A 34 -2.83 4.02 -3.73
CA ARG A 34 -1.85 4.88 -4.39
C ARG A 34 -2.24 5.20 -5.83
N ARG A 35 -2.78 4.23 -6.56
CA ARG A 35 -3.25 4.43 -7.94
C ARG A 35 -4.43 5.40 -7.98
N ARG A 36 -5.38 5.26 -7.05
CA ARG A 36 -6.54 6.15 -6.93
C ARG A 36 -6.12 7.59 -6.58
N ALA A 37 -5.15 7.74 -5.68
CA ALA A 37 -4.60 9.05 -5.33
C ALA A 37 -3.89 9.74 -6.50
N ARG A 38 -3.19 8.99 -7.38
CA ARG A 38 -2.60 9.56 -8.61
C ARG A 38 -3.67 10.06 -9.58
N ILE A 39 -4.69 9.24 -9.85
CA ILE A 39 -5.74 9.57 -10.82
C ILE A 39 -6.51 10.82 -10.39
N ILE A 40 -6.87 10.94 -9.10
CA ILE A 40 -7.56 12.13 -8.57
C ILE A 40 -6.69 13.39 -8.70
N ARG A 41 -5.37 13.29 -8.48
CA ARG A 41 -4.45 14.42 -8.67
C ARG A 41 -4.44 14.88 -10.13
N GLU A 42 -4.33 13.95 -11.07
CA GLU A 42 -4.33 14.29 -12.51
C GLU A 42 -5.64 14.98 -12.93
N LEU A 43 -6.79 14.49 -12.46
CA LEU A 43 -8.10 15.11 -12.70
C LEU A 43 -8.19 16.52 -12.11
N SER A 44 -7.66 16.74 -10.90
CA SER A 44 -7.68 18.07 -10.27
C SER A 44 -6.87 19.11 -11.04
N THR A 45 -5.73 18.73 -11.63
CA THR A 45 -4.93 19.60 -12.49
C THR A 45 -5.67 19.99 -13.77
N ILE A 46 -6.40 19.07 -14.39
CA ILE A 46 -7.16 19.34 -15.62
C ILE A 46 -8.40 20.19 -15.30
N ALA A 47 -9.10 19.91 -14.19
CA ALA A 47 -10.25 20.69 -13.76
C ALA A 47 -9.88 22.14 -13.42
N ALA A 48 -8.73 22.37 -12.77
CA ALA A 48 -8.21 23.70 -12.49
C ALA A 48 -7.87 24.49 -13.77
N GLN A 49 -7.47 23.82 -14.84
CA GLN A 49 -7.21 24.48 -16.13
C GLN A 49 -8.49 24.89 -16.87
N ARG A 50 -9.59 24.14 -16.73
CA ARG A 50 -10.87 24.49 -17.36
C ARG A 50 -11.54 25.69 -16.70
N ASP A 51 -11.43 25.82 -15.38
CA ASP A 51 -11.98 26.97 -14.64
C ASP A 51 -11.31 28.29 -15.07
N ASN A 52 -10.02 28.25 -15.41
CA ASN A 52 -9.28 29.41 -15.89
C ASN A 52 -9.47 29.71 -17.41
N GLN A 53 -10.23 28.87 -18.14
CA GLN A 53 -10.54 29.06 -19.56
C GLN A 53 -12.01 29.41 -19.84
N GLN A 54 -12.78 29.75 -18.81
CA GLN A 54 -14.09 30.37 -19.00
C GLN A 54 -13.97 31.88 -18.76
N PRO A 55 -13.41 32.66 -19.72
CA PRO A 55 -13.64 34.10 -19.72
C PRO A 55 -15.13 34.31 -20.03
N LYS A 56 -15.74 35.20 -19.24
CA LYS A 56 -17.11 35.70 -19.38
C LYS A 56 -17.45 36.13 -20.80
#